data_AF-A0A8T0KUT8-F1
#
_entry.id   AF-A0A8T0KUT8-F1
#
_cell.length_a   1.000
_cell.length_b   1.000
_cell.length_c   1.000
_cell.angle_alpha   90.00
_cell.angle_beta   90.00
_cell.angle_gamma   90.00
#
_symmetry.space_group_name_H-M   'P 1'
#
loop_
_entity.id
_entity.type
_entity.pdbx_description
1 polymer ?
#
loop_
_entity_poly.entity_id
_entity_poly.type
_entity_poly.pdbx_seq_one_letter_code
_entity_poly.pdbx_strand_id
1 'polypeptide(L)'
;MAELNEKTKAMLKLIEEDADSFAQRAEMYYKKRPQLVSMVEDFYRTHRSLAERYDQIAGIRQQKTGGSPFSPLKHHQPEKLISFANDCYDSYSESCDVEESGESEIDDPEQEEEEDSIFNNCAQLEEVQFERLGEENKDHKGQNKQKYNIYEAVMLREEIEQLRKENRVQKDELDRKSITFVELMMLREEIEQLRKENRAQKDELNQKDIICGEAMMLREEIEQLGKENRVLKDELSQKSIICGEVMMLREEIEQFRKENRTQKHELNQKDIICGKAMMPREEIEQLSKENRVMKDELNQKSIICGEVMMLKEEIEQLRKENRAQKDELHQKDNICSEIMMLREEIGQLGKENAALKDELNKKYIICGEIMMLREEIEQLRKYNRGQKNELHQKGIKCEVTMSREEKENRVKNDELNPEDSVCGEVVMLREEIKRLEKDERAQKGTLSGEVMKLRQENSAQKDHLKQKDQEKIEVIRHLSLAIDMLKQENIRMRSFIAKESSNKWKNPFGLKNFMGSLSEQLFNGITNNQPSLVAL
;
A
#
# COMPACT_ATOMS: atom_id res chain seq x y z
N MET A 1 -35.08 -13.41 -15.87
CA MET A 1 -34.74 -12.35 -14.89
C MET A 1 -34.50 -12.87 -13.48
N ALA A 2 -35.35 -13.76 -12.94
CA ALA A 2 -35.21 -14.30 -11.58
C ALA A 2 -33.83 -14.94 -11.30
N GLU A 3 -33.37 -15.85 -12.16
CA GLU A 3 -32.08 -16.54 -12.00
C GLU A 3 -30.86 -15.59 -12.05
N LEU A 4 -30.94 -14.53 -12.86
CA LEU A 4 -29.91 -13.50 -12.99
C LEU A 4 -29.78 -12.69 -11.69
N ASN A 5 -30.93 -12.38 -11.10
CA ASN A 5 -31.01 -11.65 -9.84
C ASN A 5 -30.51 -12.49 -8.67
N GLU A 6 -30.79 -13.79 -8.65
CA GLU A 6 -30.26 -14.71 -7.64
C GLU A 6 -28.72 -14.83 -7.69
N LYS A 7 -28.14 -14.95 -8.90
CA LYS A 7 -26.68 -14.98 -9.08
C LYS A 7 -26.03 -13.67 -8.64
N THR A 8 -26.66 -12.54 -8.94
CA THR A 8 -26.20 -11.21 -8.49
C THR A 8 -26.25 -11.08 -6.96
N LYS A 9 -27.33 -11.55 -6.34
CA LYS A 9 -27.49 -11.59 -4.87
C LYS A 9 -26.47 -12.51 -4.20
N ALA A 10 -26.13 -13.64 -4.82
CA ALA A 10 -25.08 -14.53 -4.34
C ALA A 10 -23.68 -13.88 -4.40
N MET A 11 -23.39 -13.13 -5.46
CA MET A 11 -22.14 -12.37 -5.59
C MET A 11 -22.03 -11.26 -4.53
N LEU A 12 -23.12 -10.54 -4.25
CA LEU A 12 -23.15 -9.49 -3.21
C LEU A 12 -22.91 -10.07 -1.80
N LYS A 13 -23.51 -11.22 -1.49
CA LYS A 13 -23.28 -11.91 -0.20
C LYS A 13 -21.83 -12.32 0.04
N LEU A 14 -21.04 -12.56 -1.01
CA LEU A 14 -19.62 -12.84 -0.87
C LEU A 14 -18.80 -11.61 -0.43
N ILE A 15 -19.36 -10.41 -0.60
CA ILE A 15 -18.71 -9.12 -0.34
C ILE A 15 -19.21 -8.49 0.98
N GLU A 16 -20.49 -8.68 1.32
CA GLU A 16 -21.15 -8.02 2.47
C GLU A 16 -20.99 -8.72 3.83
N GLU A 17 -20.24 -9.82 3.93
CA GLU A 17 -20.20 -10.60 5.18
C GLU A 17 -19.60 -9.81 6.36
N ASP A 18 -20.33 -9.74 7.47
CA ASP A 18 -20.02 -8.93 8.65
C ASP A 18 -18.64 -9.27 9.24
N ALA A 19 -17.74 -8.29 9.21
CA ALA A 19 -16.44 -8.37 9.86
C ALA A 19 -16.30 -7.21 10.86
N ASP A 20 -16.08 -7.56 12.13
CA ASP A 20 -15.97 -6.63 13.27
C ASP A 20 -14.74 -5.70 13.18
N SER A 21 -13.81 -5.98 12.26
CA SER A 21 -12.60 -5.18 12.02
C SER A 21 -12.23 -5.09 10.54
N PHE A 22 -11.66 -3.96 10.12
CA PHE A 22 -11.19 -3.71 8.75
C PHE A 22 -10.16 -4.73 8.27
N ALA A 23 -9.24 -5.16 9.13
CA ALA A 23 -8.24 -6.15 8.79
C ALA A 23 -8.86 -7.52 8.46
N GLN A 24 -9.88 -7.94 9.23
CA GLN A 24 -10.63 -9.16 8.98
C GLN A 24 -11.49 -9.05 7.71
N ARG A 25 -12.08 -7.88 7.44
CA ARG A 25 -12.81 -7.62 6.19
C ARG A 25 -11.90 -7.77 4.97
N ALA A 26 -10.69 -7.22 5.03
CA ALA A 26 -9.70 -7.35 3.97
C ALA A 26 -9.26 -8.82 3.79
N GLU A 27 -8.97 -9.53 4.88
CA GLU A 27 -8.57 -10.94 4.83
C GLU A 27 -9.66 -11.84 4.22
N MET A 28 -10.91 -11.66 4.63
CA MET A 28 -12.06 -12.40 4.11
C MET A 28 -12.32 -12.10 2.63
N TYR A 29 -12.20 -10.83 2.22
CA TYR A 29 -12.29 -10.45 0.81
C TYR A 29 -11.24 -11.19 -0.04
N TYR A 30 -9.97 -11.20 0.38
CA TYR A 30 -8.92 -11.89 -0.38
C TYR A 30 -9.12 -13.40 -0.45
N LYS A 31 -9.68 -14.03 0.60
CA LYS A 31 -10.05 -15.45 0.58
C LYS A 31 -11.23 -15.75 -0.36
N LYS A 32 -12.23 -14.89 -0.43
CA LYS A 32 -13.44 -15.06 -1.25
C LYS A 32 -13.29 -14.59 -2.70
N ARG A 33 -12.27 -13.76 -2.98
CA ARG A 33 -12.00 -13.18 -4.29
C ARG A 33 -11.96 -14.21 -5.44
N PRO A 34 -11.35 -15.42 -5.31
CA PRO A 34 -11.34 -16.40 -6.40
C PRO A 34 -12.75 -16.88 -6.79
N GLN A 35 -13.63 -17.09 -5.81
CA GLN A 35 -15.02 -17.50 -6.05
C GLN A 35 -15.84 -16.38 -6.70
N LEU A 36 -15.64 -15.14 -6.23
CA LEU A 36 -16.29 -13.96 -6.81
C LEU A 36 -15.88 -13.74 -8.27
N VAL A 37 -14.58 -13.85 -8.57
CA VAL A 37 -14.06 -13.73 -9.94
C VAL A 37 -14.65 -14.80 -10.86
N SER A 38 -14.71 -16.06 -10.40
CA SER A 38 -15.32 -17.14 -11.18
C SER A 38 -16.79 -16.85 -11.53
N MET A 39 -17.59 -16.41 -10.55
CA MET A 39 -19.01 -16.09 -10.78
C MET A 39 -19.19 -14.92 -11.77
N VAL A 40 -18.33 -13.90 -11.69
CA VAL A 40 -18.35 -12.75 -12.62
C VAL A 40 -17.91 -13.16 -14.03
N GLU A 41 -16.91 -14.03 -14.15
CA GLU A 41 -16.47 -14.56 -15.45
C GLU A 41 -17.56 -15.39 -16.13
N ASP A 42 -18.27 -16.24 -15.39
CA ASP A 42 -19.40 -17.02 -15.90
C ASP A 42 -20.56 -16.12 -16.31
N PHE A 43 -20.82 -15.07 -15.54
CA PHE A 43 -21.81 -14.04 -15.87
C PHE A 43 -21.47 -13.33 -17.18
N TYR A 44 -20.21 -12.95 -17.35
CA TYR A 44 -19.75 -12.28 -18.57
C TYR A 44 -19.80 -13.22 -19.78
N ARG A 45 -19.39 -14.48 -19.62
CA ARG A 45 -19.47 -15.50 -20.70
C ARG A 45 -20.90 -15.71 -21.17
N THR A 46 -21.85 -15.84 -20.24
CA THR A 46 -23.26 -16.06 -20.58
C THR A 46 -23.88 -14.84 -21.25
N HIS A 47 -23.61 -13.63 -20.75
CA HIS A 47 -24.08 -12.39 -21.37
C HIS A 47 -23.48 -12.18 -22.77
N ARG A 48 -22.19 -12.47 -22.94
CA ARG A 48 -21.52 -12.39 -24.24
C ARG A 48 -22.10 -13.37 -25.25
N SER A 49 -22.32 -14.63 -24.85
CA SER A 49 -22.95 -15.63 -25.72
C SER A 49 -24.37 -15.22 -26.12
N LEU A 50 -25.12 -14.58 -25.21
CA LEU A 50 -26.44 -14.04 -25.52
C LEU A 50 -26.36 -12.92 -26.57
N ALA A 51 -25.46 -11.95 -26.39
CA ALA A 51 -25.23 -10.86 -27.34
C ALA A 51 -24.82 -11.39 -28.73
N GLU A 52 -23.91 -12.36 -28.79
CA GLU A 52 -23.47 -12.98 -30.05
C GLU A 52 -24.64 -13.68 -30.79
N ARG A 53 -25.59 -14.28 -30.07
CA ARG A 53 -26.81 -14.84 -30.69
C ARG A 53 -27.78 -13.76 -31.19
N TYR A 54 -27.89 -12.64 -30.48
CA TYR A 54 -28.68 -11.50 -30.95
C TYR A 54 -28.09 -10.87 -32.21
N ASP A 55 -26.77 -10.71 -32.27
CA ASP A 55 -26.06 -10.22 -33.46
C ASP A 55 -26.24 -11.16 -34.66
N GLN A 56 -26.24 -12.47 -34.43
CA GLN A 56 -26.55 -13.47 -35.47
C GLN A 56 -27.97 -13.29 -36.02
N ILE A 57 -28.97 -13.07 -35.16
CA ILE A 57 -30.37 -12.88 -35.58
C ILE A 57 -30.57 -11.52 -36.29
N ALA A 58 -29.93 -10.46 -35.79
CA ALA A 58 -29.97 -9.13 -36.38
C ALA A 58 -29.24 -9.07 -37.75
N GLY A 59 -28.11 -9.77 -37.87
CA GLY A 59 -27.37 -9.91 -39.12
C GLY A 59 -28.12 -10.72 -40.19
N ILE A 60 -28.91 -11.72 -39.78
CA ILE A 60 -29.76 -12.51 -40.71
C ILE A 60 -30.91 -11.65 -41.28
N ARG A 61 -31.44 -10.67 -40.54
CA ARG A 61 -32.46 -9.72 -41.06
C ARG A 61 -31.91 -8.80 -42.15
N GLN A 62 -30.65 -8.38 -42.07
CA GLN A 62 -30.04 -7.49 -43.07
C GLN A 62 -29.65 -8.19 -44.38
N GLN A 63 -29.62 -9.53 -44.42
CA GLN A 63 -29.34 -10.28 -45.66
C GLN A 63 -30.61 -10.72 -46.43
N LYS A 64 -31.81 -10.61 -45.85
CA LYS A 64 -33.07 -11.00 -46.50
C LYS A 64 -33.87 -9.83 -47.10
N THR A 65 -33.37 -8.60 -47.04
CA THR A 65 -34.04 -7.42 -47.63
C THR A 65 -33.12 -6.70 -48.61
N GLY A 66 -33.21 -7.11 -49.89
CA GLY A 66 -32.93 -6.34 -51.10
C GLY A 66 -31.72 -5.41 -51.11
N GLY A 67 -30.56 -5.91 -51.54
CA GLY A 67 -29.46 -5.07 -51.99
C GLY A 67 -29.77 -4.37 -53.32
N SER A 68 -30.07 -3.08 -53.26
CA SER A 68 -30.08 -2.15 -54.39
C SER A 68 -28.72 -1.43 -54.48
N PRO A 69 -28.06 -1.33 -55.65
CA PRO A 69 -26.69 -0.89 -55.76
C PRO A 69 -26.62 0.59 -56.17
N PHE A 70 -26.84 1.54 -55.27
CA PHE A 70 -26.44 2.93 -55.53
C PHE A 70 -25.89 3.58 -54.26
N SER A 71 -24.56 3.71 -54.22
CA SER A 71 -23.87 4.72 -53.41
C SER A 71 -23.79 6.02 -54.21
N PRO A 72 -23.75 7.18 -53.53
CA PRO A 72 -22.76 8.17 -53.93
C PRO A 72 -21.93 8.70 -52.76
N LEU A 73 -20.63 8.47 -52.95
CA LEU A 73 -19.47 9.19 -52.46
C LEU A 73 -19.52 10.67 -52.90
N LYS A 74 -19.31 11.64 -51.99
CA LYS A 74 -18.21 12.65 -52.03
C LYS A 74 -18.34 13.81 -51.01
N HIS A 75 -17.15 14.22 -50.55
CA HIS A 75 -16.73 15.36 -49.73
C HIS A 75 -17.28 16.76 -50.11
N HIS A 76 -17.58 17.64 -49.15
CA HIS A 76 -16.68 18.67 -48.58
C HIS A 76 -17.39 19.52 -47.49
N GLN A 77 -16.62 19.92 -46.47
CA GLN A 77 -16.93 20.76 -45.28
C GLN A 77 -16.48 22.24 -45.53
N PRO A 78 -16.48 23.18 -44.55
CA PRO A 78 -17.54 23.72 -43.65
C PRO A 78 -17.51 25.28 -43.55
N GLU A 79 -18.41 25.89 -42.73
CA GLU A 79 -18.12 26.94 -41.70
C GLU A 79 -19.21 28.04 -41.52
N LYS A 80 -19.58 28.27 -40.23
CA LYS A 80 -19.90 29.54 -39.50
C LYS A 80 -21.16 30.33 -39.93
N LEU A 81 -21.97 30.97 -39.06
CA LEU A 81 -21.93 31.37 -37.64
C LEU A 81 -23.37 31.77 -37.18
N ILE A 82 -23.73 31.44 -35.94
CA ILE A 82 -24.54 32.15 -34.90
C ILE A 82 -25.58 33.22 -35.31
N SER A 83 -26.82 33.10 -34.84
CA SER A 83 -27.53 34.05 -33.93
C SER A 83 -28.99 33.57 -33.66
N PHE A 84 -29.35 33.28 -32.40
CA PHE A 84 -30.13 34.11 -31.44
C PHE A 84 -31.66 34.07 -31.59
N ALA A 85 -32.30 33.71 -30.46
CA ALA A 85 -33.67 33.98 -29.99
C ALA A 85 -34.85 33.57 -30.91
N ASN A 86 -35.69 32.61 -30.50
CA ASN A 86 -36.83 32.81 -29.59
C ASN A 86 -37.60 34.09 -29.87
N ASP A 87 -38.78 33.96 -30.50
CA ASP A 87 -39.98 34.69 -30.10
C ASP A 87 -41.23 34.09 -30.77
N CYS A 88 -42.30 34.05 -29.98
CA CYS A 88 -43.71 34.01 -30.38
C CYS A 88 -44.18 32.75 -31.13
N TYR A 89 -45.17 32.01 -30.63
CA TYR A 89 -46.51 32.55 -30.56
C TYR A 89 -47.38 31.74 -29.59
N ASP A 90 -48.23 32.50 -28.92
CA ASP A 90 -49.00 32.23 -27.72
C ASP A 90 -50.45 31.83 -28.06
N SER A 91 -51.16 31.30 -27.07
CA SER A 91 -52.63 31.30 -26.90
C SER A 91 -53.49 30.40 -27.80
N TYR A 92 -54.59 29.77 -27.39
CA TYR A 92 -55.40 29.67 -26.16
C TYR A 92 -56.50 28.62 -26.48
N SER A 93 -56.79 27.60 -25.67
CA SER A 93 -58.03 27.40 -24.85
C SER A 93 -58.16 25.87 -24.66
N GLU A 94 -58.28 25.28 -23.48
CA GLU A 94 -59.28 25.41 -22.41
C GLU A 94 -60.62 24.73 -22.74
N SER A 95 -60.76 23.51 -22.19
CA SER A 95 -61.94 22.81 -21.64
C SER A 95 -63.24 22.70 -22.44
N CYS A 96 -63.80 21.47 -22.53
CA CYS A 96 -64.87 21.01 -21.63
C CYS A 96 -65.11 19.50 -21.78
N ASP A 97 -65.29 18.86 -20.62
CA ASP A 97 -65.80 17.49 -20.41
C ASP A 97 -67.28 17.35 -20.81
N VAL A 98 -67.72 16.09 -21.05
CA VAL A 98 -68.88 15.40 -20.43
C VAL A 98 -69.43 14.29 -21.36
N GLU A 99 -69.13 13.06 -20.94
CA GLU A 99 -69.95 11.84 -20.83
C GLU A 99 -70.84 11.26 -21.95
N GLU A 100 -70.57 9.98 -22.21
CA GLU A 100 -71.46 8.81 -22.08
C GLU A 100 -72.85 8.81 -22.75
N SER A 101 -73.01 7.97 -23.78
CA SER A 101 -74.19 7.11 -24.05
C SER A 101 -73.84 6.30 -25.32
N GLY A 102 -73.92 4.99 -25.40
CA GLY A 102 -74.98 4.09 -24.97
C GLY A 102 -75.33 3.23 -26.19
N GLU A 103 -75.24 1.93 -26.01
CA GLU A 103 -75.31 0.83 -26.96
C GLU A 103 -76.53 0.83 -27.91
N SER A 104 -76.37 0.23 -29.09
CA SER A 104 -77.46 -0.49 -29.78
C SER A 104 -76.89 -1.29 -30.97
N GLU A 105 -76.68 -2.57 -30.72
CA GLU A 105 -76.50 -3.65 -31.71
C GLU A 105 -77.89 -4.20 -32.08
N ILE A 106 -78.16 -4.48 -33.36
CA ILE A 106 -79.07 -5.48 -33.96
C ILE A 106 -79.10 -5.20 -35.48
N ASP A 107 -78.65 -6.14 -36.31
CA ASP A 107 -79.54 -6.83 -37.26
C ASP A 107 -78.93 -8.13 -37.83
N ASP A 108 -79.80 -9.12 -37.96
CA ASP A 108 -79.60 -10.51 -38.43
C ASP A 108 -79.71 -10.56 -39.99
N PRO A 109 -79.62 -11.70 -40.70
CA PRO A 109 -78.82 -11.84 -41.91
C PRO A 109 -79.64 -11.94 -43.21
N GLU A 110 -78.91 -11.99 -44.33
CA GLU A 110 -79.31 -12.57 -45.64
C GLU A 110 -80.40 -11.85 -46.48
N GLN A 111 -80.03 -11.39 -47.69
CA GLN A 111 -80.26 -12.13 -48.95
C GLN A 111 -79.85 -11.27 -50.16
N GLU A 112 -78.99 -11.82 -51.00
CA GLU A 112 -78.80 -11.40 -52.38
C GLU A 112 -79.98 -11.93 -53.20
N GLU A 113 -80.76 -11.03 -53.81
CA GLU A 113 -81.57 -11.39 -54.98
C GLU A 113 -81.14 -10.52 -56.16
N GLU A 114 -80.55 -11.20 -57.15
CA GLU A 114 -80.52 -10.76 -58.53
C GLU A 114 -81.98 -10.56 -58.99
N GLU A 115 -82.32 -9.38 -59.49
CA GLU A 115 -83.54 -9.21 -60.28
C GLU A 115 -83.21 -8.94 -61.74
N ASP A 116 -83.79 -9.84 -62.53
CA ASP A 116 -83.68 -10.02 -63.95
C ASP A 116 -84.14 -8.81 -64.78
N SER A 117 -83.48 -8.72 -65.93
CA SER A 117 -83.85 -7.91 -67.08
C SER A 117 -85.21 -8.32 -67.66
N ILE A 118 -86.29 -7.55 -67.44
CA ILE A 118 -87.48 -7.59 -68.31
C ILE A 118 -88.10 -6.19 -68.43
N PHE A 119 -87.82 -5.48 -69.53
CA PHE A 119 -88.85 -4.86 -70.39
C PHE A 119 -88.19 -4.25 -71.64
N ASN A 120 -88.09 -5.04 -72.72
CA ASN A 120 -87.91 -4.51 -74.07
C ASN A 120 -89.01 -5.09 -74.94
N ASN A 121 -90.11 -4.35 -75.04
CA ASN A 121 -91.15 -4.58 -76.02
C ASN A 121 -91.48 -3.23 -76.65
N CYS A 122 -90.69 -2.84 -77.65
CA CYS A 122 -91.06 -1.76 -78.56
C CYS A 122 -91.38 -2.41 -79.90
N ALA A 123 -92.68 -2.62 -80.12
CA ALA A 123 -93.22 -3.07 -81.39
C ALA A 123 -92.80 -2.10 -82.51
N GLN A 124 -92.19 -2.65 -83.56
CA GLN A 124 -92.08 -1.99 -84.86
C GLN A 124 -93.50 -1.78 -85.40
N LEU A 125 -93.93 -0.52 -85.49
CA LEU A 125 -95.11 -0.16 -86.26
C LEU A 125 -94.73 -0.11 -87.73
N GLU A 126 -95.10 -1.15 -88.47
CA GLU A 126 -95.10 -1.20 -89.93
C GLU A 126 -96.07 -0.14 -90.48
N GLU A 127 -95.52 0.74 -91.32
CA GLU A 127 -96.25 1.74 -92.10
C GLU A 127 -96.94 1.03 -93.29
N VAL A 128 -98.22 0.67 -93.15
CA VAL A 128 -99.00 0.04 -94.23
C VAL A 128 -99.45 1.10 -95.25
N GLN A 129 -98.87 1.09 -96.45
CA GLN A 129 -99.39 1.78 -97.63
C GLN A 129 -100.61 1.03 -98.17
N PHE A 130 -101.75 1.71 -98.31
CA PHE A 130 -102.95 1.15 -98.94
C PHE A 130 -102.93 1.39 -100.46
N GLU A 131 -102.79 0.31 -101.23
CA GLU A 131 -103.02 0.24 -102.68
C GLU A 131 -104.50 0.53 -103.02
N ARG A 132 -104.71 1.24 -104.12
CA ARG A 132 -106.03 1.57 -104.69
C ARG A 132 -106.11 0.89 -106.06
N LEU A 133 -106.97 -0.11 -106.23
CA LEU A 133 -107.26 -0.74 -107.53
C LEU A 133 -108.76 -1.04 -107.74
N GLY A 134 -109.17 -0.92 -109.01
CA GLY A 134 -110.46 -1.33 -109.59
C GLY A 134 -111.10 -0.18 -110.41
N GLU A 135 -110.88 -0.03 -111.73
CA GLU A 135 -111.52 -0.75 -112.88
C GLU A 135 -113.04 -0.47 -113.00
N GLU A 136 -113.73 -0.31 -114.13
CA GLU A 136 -113.49 -0.28 -115.58
C GLU A 136 -114.77 0.27 -116.29
N ASN A 137 -114.58 0.83 -117.50
CA ASN A 137 -115.45 1.08 -118.67
C ASN A 137 -117.01 1.16 -118.66
N LYS A 138 -117.49 2.28 -119.23
CA LYS A 138 -118.53 2.53 -120.26
C LYS A 138 -120.00 2.04 -120.09
N ASP A 139 -120.87 3.06 -119.88
CA ASP A 139 -122.00 3.46 -120.74
C ASP A 139 -123.19 2.49 -121.00
N HIS A 140 -124.32 2.71 -120.31
CA HIS A 140 -125.64 3.17 -120.83
C HIS A 140 -126.85 2.69 -120.01
N LYS A 141 -127.78 3.65 -119.77
CA LYS A 141 -129.26 3.55 -119.64
C LYS A 141 -129.88 2.55 -118.65
N GLY A 142 -130.75 3.08 -117.79
CA GLY A 142 -131.87 2.30 -117.23
C GLY A 142 -132.42 2.90 -115.94
N GLN A 143 -133.60 3.51 -116.02
CA GLN A 143 -134.31 4.13 -114.90
C GLN A 143 -134.76 3.10 -113.84
N ASN A 144 -134.99 3.62 -112.63
CA ASN A 144 -136.12 3.27 -111.75
C ASN A 144 -135.86 2.32 -110.55
N LYS A 145 -135.42 2.88 -109.42
CA LYS A 145 -135.98 2.65 -108.07
C LYS A 145 -135.23 3.49 -107.03
N GLN A 146 -135.65 4.74 -106.90
CA GLN A 146 -135.07 5.73 -106.00
C GLN A 146 -136.02 5.93 -104.82
N LYS A 147 -135.79 5.26 -103.67
CA LYS A 147 -136.30 5.71 -102.35
C LYS A 147 -135.82 4.98 -101.08
N TYR A 148 -134.89 4.01 -101.10
CA TYR A 148 -134.46 3.29 -99.88
C TYR A 148 -132.95 3.19 -99.62
N ASN A 149 -132.09 3.92 -100.35
CA ASN A 149 -130.62 3.86 -100.17
C ASN A 149 -129.97 5.13 -99.60
N ILE A 150 -130.76 6.14 -99.20
CA ILE A 150 -130.20 7.37 -98.61
C ILE A 150 -130.03 7.21 -97.09
N TYR A 151 -130.96 6.53 -96.41
CA TYR A 151 -131.00 6.45 -94.95
C TYR A 151 -129.87 5.57 -94.38
N GLU A 152 -129.64 4.39 -94.97
CA GLU A 152 -128.55 3.48 -94.59
C GLU A 152 -127.16 4.11 -94.85
N ALA A 153 -127.04 4.87 -95.94
CA ALA A 153 -125.83 5.63 -96.25
C ALA A 153 -125.58 6.81 -95.30
N VAL A 154 -126.62 7.31 -94.59
CA VAL A 154 -126.47 8.37 -93.57
C VAL A 154 -126.07 7.75 -92.22
N MET A 155 -126.70 6.64 -91.82
CA MET A 155 -126.35 5.93 -90.57
C MET A 155 -124.90 5.45 -90.56
N LEU A 156 -124.44 4.84 -91.67
CA LEU A 156 -123.04 4.41 -91.79
C LEU A 156 -122.06 5.60 -91.81
N ARG A 157 -122.48 6.77 -92.31
CA ARG A 157 -121.66 7.98 -92.24
C ARG A 157 -121.55 8.51 -90.81
N GLU A 158 -122.64 8.49 -90.06
CA GLU A 158 -122.65 8.88 -88.64
C GLU A 158 -121.77 7.94 -87.81
N GLU A 159 -121.83 6.64 -88.05
CA GLU A 159 -120.97 5.64 -87.38
C GLU A 159 -119.49 5.80 -87.74
N ILE A 160 -119.17 5.99 -89.03
CA ILE A 160 -117.80 6.33 -89.48
C ILE A 160 -117.33 7.63 -88.83
N GLU A 161 -118.21 8.60 -88.63
CA GLU A 161 -117.88 9.86 -87.99
C GLU A 161 -117.65 9.73 -86.48
N GLN A 162 -118.40 8.86 -85.79
CA GLN A 162 -118.16 8.51 -84.39
C GLN A 162 -116.83 7.77 -84.21
N LEU A 163 -116.57 6.73 -85.00
CA LEU A 163 -115.31 5.99 -84.98
C LEU A 163 -114.12 6.90 -85.31
N ARG A 164 -114.29 7.89 -86.19
CA ARG A 164 -113.25 8.91 -86.46
C ARG A 164 -113.01 9.83 -85.27
N LYS A 165 -114.04 10.18 -84.50
CA LYS A 165 -113.89 10.97 -83.26
C LYS A 165 -113.18 10.16 -82.18
N GLU A 166 -113.53 8.90 -82.00
CA GLU A 166 -112.85 7.99 -81.05
C GLU A 166 -111.38 7.78 -81.41
N ASN A 167 -111.06 7.54 -82.69
CA ASN A 167 -109.69 7.44 -83.16
C ASN A 167 -108.88 8.73 -82.96
N ARG A 168 -109.51 9.91 -83.06
CA ARG A 168 -108.85 11.19 -82.74
C ARG A 168 -108.53 11.28 -81.25
N VAL A 169 -109.47 10.92 -80.37
CA VAL A 169 -109.25 10.93 -78.92
C VAL A 169 -108.16 9.94 -78.51
N GLN A 170 -108.17 8.72 -79.07
CA GLN A 170 -107.12 7.74 -78.82
C GLN A 170 -105.75 8.21 -79.31
N LYS A 171 -105.71 8.92 -80.45
CA LYS A 171 -104.48 9.53 -80.96
C LYS A 171 -103.98 10.63 -80.03
N ASP A 172 -104.85 11.52 -79.56
CA ASP A 172 -104.50 12.56 -78.59
C ASP A 172 -104.05 11.96 -77.24
N GLU A 173 -104.63 10.85 -76.79
CA GLU A 173 -104.18 10.12 -75.59
C GLU A 173 -102.82 9.45 -75.79
N LEU A 174 -102.57 8.92 -76.99
CA LEU A 174 -101.27 8.33 -77.34
C LEU A 174 -100.19 9.42 -77.38
N ASP A 175 -100.50 10.58 -77.94
CA ASP A 175 -99.62 11.75 -77.97
C ASP A 175 -99.37 12.28 -76.55
N ARG A 176 -100.38 12.34 -75.68
CA ARG A 176 -100.22 12.67 -74.25
C ARG A 176 -99.32 11.67 -73.51
N LYS A 177 -99.54 10.36 -73.71
CA LYS A 177 -98.71 9.31 -73.11
C LYS A 177 -97.26 9.42 -73.57
N SER A 178 -97.04 9.75 -74.84
CA SER A 178 -95.71 10.01 -75.40
C SER A 178 -95.02 11.19 -74.70
N ILE A 179 -95.72 12.30 -74.47
CA ILE A 179 -95.18 13.46 -73.72
C ILE A 179 -94.83 13.06 -72.28
N THR A 180 -95.72 12.37 -71.56
CA THR A 180 -95.45 11.92 -70.18
C THR A 180 -94.31 10.90 -70.11
N PHE A 181 -94.13 10.08 -71.14
CA PHE A 181 -93.03 9.13 -71.22
C PHE A 181 -91.67 9.83 -71.32
N VAL A 182 -91.60 10.93 -72.08
CA VAL A 182 -90.41 11.78 -72.15
C VAL A 182 -90.08 12.39 -70.79
N GLU A 183 -91.07 12.92 -70.07
CA GLU A 183 -90.87 13.46 -68.71
C GLU A 183 -90.40 12.38 -67.72
N LEU A 184 -90.96 11.17 -67.78
CA LEU A 184 -90.52 10.03 -66.98
C LEU A 184 -89.09 9.60 -67.29
N MET A 185 -88.66 9.66 -68.56
CA MET A 185 -87.27 9.40 -68.93
C MET A 185 -86.33 10.43 -68.31
N MET A 186 -86.68 11.72 -68.37
CA MET A 186 -85.87 12.79 -67.76
C MET A 186 -85.75 12.64 -66.25
N LEU A 187 -86.85 12.35 -65.54
CA LEU A 187 -86.82 12.13 -64.09
C LEU A 187 -86.03 10.87 -63.71
N ARG A 188 -86.08 9.80 -64.52
CA ARG A 188 -85.23 8.62 -64.30
C ARG A 188 -83.76 8.96 -64.48
N GLU A 189 -83.42 9.73 -65.50
CA GLU A 189 -82.05 10.19 -65.74
C GLU A 189 -81.54 11.07 -64.59
N GLU A 190 -82.39 11.95 -64.04
CA GLU A 190 -82.08 12.77 -62.86
C GLU A 190 -81.88 11.92 -61.60
N ILE A 191 -82.74 10.93 -61.35
CA ILE A 191 -82.58 9.98 -60.22
C ILE A 191 -81.28 9.18 -60.37
N GLU A 192 -80.95 8.74 -61.58
CA GLU A 192 -79.73 7.99 -61.86
C GLU A 192 -78.48 8.87 -61.61
N GLN A 193 -78.56 10.15 -61.99
CA GLN A 193 -77.52 11.14 -61.73
C GLN A 193 -77.34 11.40 -60.22
N LEU A 194 -78.43 11.64 -59.48
CA LEU A 194 -78.41 11.81 -58.03
C LEU A 194 -77.87 10.56 -57.30
N ARG A 195 -78.19 9.36 -57.79
CA ARG A 195 -77.63 8.11 -57.26
C ARG A 195 -76.12 7.99 -57.49
N LYS A 196 -75.61 8.43 -58.65
CA LYS A 196 -74.17 8.50 -58.91
C LYS A 196 -73.49 9.50 -57.99
N GLU A 197 -74.09 10.67 -57.77
CA GLU A 197 -73.58 11.68 -56.85
C GLU A 197 -73.55 11.19 -55.40
N ASN A 198 -74.61 10.52 -54.93
CA ASN A 198 -74.63 9.92 -53.59
C ASN A 198 -73.58 8.82 -53.40
N ARG A 199 -73.33 8.00 -54.44
CA ARG A 199 -72.24 7.00 -54.42
C ARG A 199 -70.88 7.68 -54.31
N ALA A 200 -70.63 8.71 -55.12
CA ALA A 200 -69.39 9.48 -55.05
C ALA A 200 -69.19 10.16 -53.68
N GLN A 201 -70.24 10.76 -53.11
CA GLN A 201 -70.18 11.36 -51.76
C GLN A 201 -69.91 10.32 -50.67
N LYS A 202 -70.47 9.11 -50.78
CA LYS A 202 -70.21 8.02 -49.85
C LYS A 202 -68.76 7.54 -49.95
N ASP A 203 -68.22 7.44 -51.15
CA ASP A 203 -66.81 7.08 -51.36
C ASP A 203 -65.87 8.17 -50.82
N GLU A 204 -66.21 9.45 -51.00
CA GLU A 204 -65.47 10.57 -50.39
C GLU A 204 -65.50 10.52 -48.86
N LEU A 205 -66.64 10.15 -48.25
CA LEU A 205 -66.77 10.02 -46.81
C LEU A 205 -65.88 8.89 -46.28
N ASN A 206 -65.94 7.72 -46.91
CA ASN A 206 -65.09 6.57 -46.56
C ASN A 206 -63.59 6.94 -46.68
N GLN A 207 -63.23 7.73 -47.69
CA GLN A 207 -61.85 8.18 -47.85
C GLN A 207 -61.42 9.17 -46.76
N LYS A 208 -62.32 10.05 -46.30
CA LYS A 208 -62.07 10.94 -45.15
C LYS A 208 -61.90 10.16 -43.84
N ASP A 209 -62.63 9.06 -43.65
CA ASP A 209 -62.48 8.20 -42.47
C ASP A 209 -61.10 7.53 -42.42
N ILE A 210 -60.62 7.03 -43.56
CA ILE A 210 -59.26 6.46 -43.69
C ILE A 210 -58.21 7.53 -43.33
N ILE A 211 -58.34 8.73 -43.88
CA ILE A 211 -57.42 9.85 -43.60
C ILE A 211 -57.47 10.25 -42.13
N CYS A 212 -58.64 10.23 -41.48
CA CYS A 212 -58.76 10.52 -40.06
C CYS A 212 -58.02 9.47 -39.20
N GLY A 213 -58.11 8.19 -39.56
CA GLY A 213 -57.35 7.12 -38.92
C GLY A 213 -55.84 7.32 -39.05
N GLU A 214 -55.34 7.61 -40.25
CA GLU A 214 -53.93 7.92 -40.49
C GLU A 214 -53.47 9.15 -39.69
N ALA A 215 -54.30 10.20 -39.63
CA ALA A 215 -54.00 11.41 -38.86
C ALA A 215 -53.99 11.15 -37.34
N MET A 216 -54.76 10.19 -36.83
CA MET A 216 -54.71 9.77 -35.42
C MET A 216 -53.39 9.06 -35.10
N MET A 217 -52.96 8.11 -35.94
CA MET A 217 -51.68 7.41 -35.78
C MET A 217 -50.49 8.38 -35.80
N LEU A 218 -50.48 9.34 -36.72
CA LEU A 218 -49.42 10.36 -36.79
C LEU A 218 -49.41 11.28 -35.57
N ARG A 219 -50.57 11.60 -34.99
CA ARG A 219 -50.65 12.38 -33.75
C ARG A 219 -50.06 11.62 -32.57
N GLU A 220 -50.37 10.33 -32.45
CA GLU A 220 -49.79 9.47 -31.42
C GLU A 220 -48.26 9.36 -31.57
N GLU A 221 -47.76 9.21 -32.79
CA GLU A 221 -46.31 9.18 -33.07
C GLU A 221 -45.63 10.50 -32.69
N ILE A 222 -46.23 11.65 -33.04
CA ILE A 222 -45.71 12.97 -32.65
C ILE A 222 -45.70 13.13 -31.13
N GLU A 223 -46.74 12.66 -30.44
CA GLU A 223 -46.78 12.73 -28.97
C GLU A 223 -45.66 11.86 -28.35
N GLN A 224 -45.46 10.66 -28.87
CA GLN A 224 -44.41 9.75 -28.41
C GLN A 224 -43.02 10.33 -28.65
N LEU A 225 -42.74 10.85 -29.84
CA LEU A 225 -41.49 11.55 -30.15
C LEU A 225 -41.31 12.81 -29.28
N GLY A 226 -42.41 13.49 -28.93
CA GLY A 226 -42.42 14.60 -27.99
C GLY A 226 -41.96 14.19 -26.60
N LYS A 227 -42.44 13.05 -26.08
CA LYS A 227 -42.02 12.48 -24.79
C LYS A 227 -40.54 12.12 -24.81
N GLU A 228 -40.07 11.45 -25.86
CA GLU A 228 -38.66 11.07 -26.03
C GLU A 228 -37.73 12.29 -26.08
N ASN A 229 -38.11 13.33 -26.80
CA ASN A 229 -37.33 14.58 -26.85
C ASN A 229 -37.24 15.29 -25.49
N ARG A 230 -38.29 15.22 -24.66
CA ARG A 230 -38.24 15.76 -23.28
C ARG A 230 -37.22 15.00 -22.44
N VAL A 231 -37.24 13.67 -22.48
CA VAL A 231 -36.27 12.82 -21.76
C VAL A 231 -34.83 13.13 -22.22
N LEU A 232 -34.59 13.20 -23.54
CA LEU A 232 -33.27 13.53 -24.06
C LEU A 232 -32.79 14.94 -23.64
N LYS A 233 -33.71 15.90 -23.52
CA LYS A 233 -33.40 17.25 -23.02
C LYS A 233 -33.02 17.24 -21.55
N ASP A 234 -33.71 16.46 -20.73
CA ASP A 234 -33.39 16.31 -19.30
C ASP A 234 -32.05 15.59 -19.11
N GLU A 235 -31.77 14.53 -19.88
CA GLU A 235 -30.45 13.89 -19.91
C GLU A 235 -29.33 14.85 -20.32
N LEU A 236 -29.59 15.72 -21.31
CA LEU A 236 -28.62 16.72 -21.74
C LEU A 236 -28.33 17.74 -20.63
N SER A 237 -29.37 18.15 -19.90
CA SER A 237 -29.25 19.01 -18.72
C SER A 237 -28.40 18.35 -17.63
N GLN A 238 -28.66 17.07 -17.32
CA GLN A 238 -27.85 16.31 -16.37
C GLN A 238 -26.38 16.18 -16.82
N LYS A 239 -26.13 15.90 -18.10
CA LYS A 239 -24.76 15.86 -18.66
C LYS A 239 -24.03 17.19 -18.49
N SER A 240 -24.73 18.33 -18.53
CA SER A 240 -24.17 19.65 -18.26
C SER A 240 -23.71 19.79 -16.80
N ILE A 241 -24.52 19.33 -15.84
CA ILE A 241 -24.18 19.34 -14.40
C ILE A 241 -22.95 18.46 -14.15
N ILE A 242 -22.95 17.23 -14.68
CA ILE A 242 -21.82 16.29 -14.55
C ILE A 242 -20.53 16.90 -15.15
N CYS A 243 -20.64 17.64 -16.26
CA CYS A 243 -19.48 18.32 -16.86
C CYS A 243 -18.86 19.35 -15.89
N GLY A 244 -19.69 20.09 -15.14
CA GLY A 244 -19.24 21.02 -14.10
C GLY A 244 -18.51 20.31 -12.95
N GLU A 245 -19.07 19.23 -12.44
CA GLU A 245 -18.43 18.42 -11.39
C GLU A 245 -17.09 17.83 -11.86
N VAL A 246 -17.05 17.30 -13.08
CA VAL A 246 -15.81 16.80 -13.70
C VAL A 246 -14.76 17.90 -13.84
N MET A 247 -15.16 19.14 -14.09
CA MET A 247 -14.24 20.28 -14.16
C MET A 247 -13.64 20.60 -12.78
N MET A 248 -14.46 20.65 -11.74
CA MET A 248 -14.02 20.86 -10.35
C MET A 248 -13.03 19.77 -9.89
N LEU A 249 -13.36 18.50 -10.14
CA LEU A 249 -12.47 17.38 -9.81
C LEU A 249 -11.14 17.43 -10.58
N ARG A 250 -11.15 17.91 -11.84
CA ARG A 250 -9.91 18.10 -12.61
C ARG A 250 -9.04 19.21 -12.01
N GLU A 251 -9.64 20.29 -11.55
CA GLU A 251 -8.93 21.38 -10.88
C GLU A 251 -8.32 20.90 -9.55
N GLU A 252 -9.07 20.16 -8.75
CA GLU A 252 -8.60 19.56 -7.49
C GLU A 252 -7.43 18.58 -7.74
N ILE A 253 -7.55 17.70 -8.75
CA ILE A 253 -6.46 16.79 -9.15
C ILE A 253 -5.22 17.57 -9.59
N GLU A 254 -5.37 18.66 -10.33
CA GLU A 254 -4.22 19.45 -10.76
C GLU A 254 -3.57 20.21 -9.60
N GLN A 255 -4.35 20.65 -8.61
CA GLN A 255 -3.83 21.21 -7.37
C GLN A 255 -3.02 20.16 -6.59
N PHE A 256 -3.58 18.96 -6.35
CA PHE A 256 -2.84 17.87 -5.71
C PHE A 256 -1.57 17.47 -6.48
N ARG A 257 -1.59 17.54 -7.81
CA ARG A 257 -0.40 17.29 -8.63
C ARG A 257 0.67 18.36 -8.43
N LYS A 258 0.30 19.63 -8.33
CA LYS A 258 1.24 20.73 -8.02
C LYS A 258 1.86 20.53 -6.64
N GLU A 259 1.06 20.23 -5.62
CA GLU A 259 1.53 19.94 -4.26
C GLU A 259 2.52 18.76 -4.25
N ASN A 260 2.18 17.65 -4.92
CA ASN A 260 3.09 16.50 -5.05
C ASN A 260 4.41 16.86 -5.76
N ARG A 261 4.38 17.73 -6.77
CA ARG A 261 5.61 18.22 -7.43
C ARG A 261 6.48 19.02 -6.45
N THR A 262 5.87 19.88 -5.62
CA THR A 262 6.60 20.67 -4.61
C THR A 262 7.21 19.77 -3.53
N GLN A 263 6.45 18.85 -2.96
CA GLN A 263 6.94 17.88 -1.97
C GLN A 263 8.09 17.02 -2.51
N LYS A 264 7.99 16.59 -3.78
CA LYS A 264 9.07 15.87 -4.45
C LYS A 264 10.34 16.70 -4.56
N HIS A 265 10.23 18.00 -4.86
CA HIS A 265 11.39 18.87 -4.90
C HIS A 265 12.04 19.03 -3.51
N GLU A 266 11.23 19.20 -2.45
CA GLU A 266 11.72 19.27 -1.08
C GLU A 266 12.44 18.00 -0.64
N LEU A 267 11.91 16.82 -0.98
CA LEU A 267 12.56 15.53 -0.71
C LEU A 267 13.93 15.45 -1.41
N ASN A 268 13.99 15.78 -2.70
CA ASN A 268 15.25 15.80 -3.42
C ASN A 268 16.27 16.78 -2.80
N GLN A 269 15.83 17.93 -2.29
CA GLN A 269 16.71 18.86 -1.56
C GLN A 269 17.20 18.25 -0.24
N LYS A 270 16.34 17.58 0.53
CA LYS A 270 16.72 16.88 1.76
C LYS A 270 17.73 15.77 1.48
N ASP A 271 17.60 15.02 0.38
CA ASP A 271 18.56 14.00 -0.03
C ASP A 271 19.94 14.61 -0.34
N ILE A 272 19.98 15.74 -1.05
CA ILE A 272 21.24 16.48 -1.31
C ILE A 272 21.87 16.94 0.01
N ILE A 273 21.08 17.46 0.95
CA ILE A 273 21.57 17.89 2.27
C ILE A 273 22.10 16.69 3.06
N CYS A 274 21.40 15.56 3.03
CA CYS A 274 21.82 14.32 3.69
C CYS A 274 23.16 13.83 3.12
N GLY A 275 23.32 13.83 1.80
CA GLY A 275 24.59 13.50 1.14
C GLY A 275 25.73 14.44 1.55
N LYS A 276 25.48 15.76 1.59
CA LYS A 276 26.46 16.75 2.06
C LYS A 276 26.83 16.56 3.54
N ALA A 277 25.92 16.09 4.38
CA ALA A 277 26.16 15.83 5.80
C ALA A 277 26.93 14.51 6.07
N MET A 278 27.00 13.61 5.09
CA MET A 278 27.70 12.32 5.22
C MET A 278 29.22 12.51 5.27
N MET A 279 29.78 13.35 4.39
CA MET A 279 31.22 13.66 4.34
C MET A 279 31.81 14.13 5.68
N PRO A 280 31.27 15.19 6.34
CA PRO A 280 31.81 15.62 7.64
C PRO A 280 31.52 14.61 8.76
N ARG A 281 30.48 13.77 8.65
CA ARG A 281 30.24 12.70 9.64
C ARG A 281 31.31 11.61 9.56
N GLU A 282 31.69 11.21 8.36
CA GLU A 282 32.80 10.26 8.15
C GLU A 282 34.12 10.83 8.65
N GLU A 283 34.39 12.11 8.37
CA GLU A 283 35.58 12.81 8.87
C GLU A 283 35.60 12.90 10.40
N ILE A 284 34.47 13.25 11.03
CA ILE A 284 34.33 13.27 12.50
C ILE A 284 34.54 11.86 13.08
N GLU A 285 34.02 10.82 12.44
CA GLU A 285 34.21 9.44 12.89
C GLU A 285 35.68 9.03 12.82
N GLN A 286 36.37 9.37 11.74
CA GLN A 286 37.81 9.12 11.59
C GLN A 286 38.62 9.87 12.66
N LEU A 287 38.40 11.17 12.83
CA LEU A 287 39.04 11.96 13.87
C LEU A 287 38.73 11.43 15.28
N SER A 288 37.52 10.92 15.51
CA SER A 288 37.17 10.29 16.78
C SER A 288 37.95 9.00 17.02
N LYS A 289 38.22 8.18 15.99
CA LYS A 289 39.05 6.98 16.10
C LYS A 289 40.50 7.36 16.41
N GLU A 290 41.05 8.34 15.70
CA GLU A 290 42.40 8.86 15.93
C GLU A 290 42.57 9.42 17.36
N ASN A 291 41.59 10.19 17.85
CA ASN A 291 41.60 10.71 19.22
C ASN A 291 41.54 9.60 20.29
N ARG A 292 40.86 8.47 20.03
CA ARG A 292 40.87 7.32 20.96
C ARG A 292 42.25 6.70 21.03
N VAL A 293 42.89 6.48 19.88
CA VAL A 293 44.25 5.93 19.82
C VAL A 293 45.24 6.84 20.56
N MET A 294 45.22 8.16 20.28
CA MET A 294 46.08 9.12 20.99
C MET A 294 45.84 9.11 22.51
N LYS A 295 44.59 8.96 22.95
CA LYS A 295 44.26 8.86 24.37
C LYS A 295 44.82 7.59 25.01
N ASP A 296 44.73 6.45 24.32
CA ASP A 296 45.29 5.19 24.80
C ASP A 296 46.82 5.24 24.87
N GLU A 297 47.49 5.84 23.87
CA GLU A 297 48.93 6.10 23.91
C GLU A 297 49.33 7.00 25.08
N LEU A 298 48.54 8.05 25.36
CA LEU A 298 48.78 8.93 26.50
C LEU A 298 48.65 8.18 27.84
N ASN A 299 47.63 7.33 27.96
CA ASN A 299 47.44 6.49 29.14
C ASN A 299 48.61 5.52 29.32
N GLN A 300 49.10 4.90 28.24
CA GLN A 300 50.30 4.05 28.28
C GLN A 300 51.54 4.84 28.72
N LYS A 301 51.75 6.05 28.18
CA LYS A 301 52.85 6.94 28.61
C LYS A 301 52.75 7.29 30.10
N SER A 302 51.54 7.46 30.63
CA SER A 302 51.32 7.68 32.07
C SER A 302 51.72 6.48 32.92
N ILE A 303 51.39 5.26 32.48
CA ILE A 303 51.78 4.01 33.17
C ILE A 303 53.31 3.88 33.18
N ILE A 304 53.95 4.04 32.02
CA ILE A 304 55.41 4.01 31.88
C ILE A 304 56.07 5.06 32.78
N CYS A 305 55.49 6.27 32.89
CA CYS A 305 56.02 7.30 33.78
C CYS A 305 55.98 6.87 35.26
N GLY A 306 54.92 6.18 35.68
CA GLY A 306 54.83 5.57 37.01
C GLY A 306 55.92 4.52 37.24
N GLU A 307 56.13 3.60 36.30
CA GLU A 307 57.20 2.60 36.36
C GLU A 307 58.58 3.24 36.45
N VAL A 308 58.83 4.29 35.65
CA VAL A 308 60.09 5.04 35.68
C VAL A 308 60.31 5.73 37.03
N MET A 309 59.25 6.22 37.70
CA MET A 309 59.38 6.78 39.04
C MET A 309 59.77 5.71 40.07
N MET A 310 59.11 4.54 40.04
CA MET A 310 59.45 3.42 40.93
C MET A 310 60.90 2.96 40.75
N LEU A 311 61.36 2.80 39.51
CA LEU A 311 62.75 2.45 39.22
C LEU A 311 63.74 3.52 39.70
N LYS A 312 63.39 4.80 39.62
CA LYS A 312 64.24 5.89 40.16
C LYS A 312 64.34 5.81 41.67
N GLU A 313 63.25 5.52 42.37
CA GLU A 313 63.25 5.34 43.82
C GLU A 313 64.10 4.15 44.24
N GLU A 314 63.98 3.01 43.54
CA GLU A 314 64.80 1.83 43.76
C GLU A 314 66.30 2.11 43.52
N ILE A 315 66.64 2.79 42.42
CA ILE A 315 68.03 3.20 42.13
C ILE A 315 68.56 4.11 43.26
N GLU A 316 67.77 5.05 43.76
CA GLU A 316 68.21 5.95 44.83
C GLU A 316 68.38 5.22 46.17
N GLN A 317 67.53 4.23 46.45
CA GLN A 317 67.67 3.35 47.60
C GLN A 317 68.95 2.53 47.53
N LEU A 318 69.21 1.86 46.40
CA LEU A 318 70.45 1.13 46.15
C LEU A 318 71.69 2.03 46.25
N ARG A 319 71.59 3.30 45.83
CA ARG A 319 72.68 4.27 46.00
C ARG A 319 72.94 4.64 47.45
N LYS A 320 71.90 4.73 48.30
CA LYS A 320 72.07 4.94 49.74
C LYS A 320 72.72 3.73 50.41
N GLU A 321 72.29 2.52 50.05
CA GLU A 321 72.87 1.27 50.55
C GLU A 321 74.35 1.13 50.14
N ASN A 322 74.68 1.40 48.87
CA ASN A 322 76.07 1.40 48.41
C ASN A 322 76.93 2.46 49.14
N ARG A 323 76.38 3.63 49.46
CA ARG A 323 77.07 4.65 50.28
C ARG A 323 77.36 4.12 51.68
N ALA A 324 76.35 3.54 52.34
CA ALA A 324 76.51 2.95 53.67
C ALA A 324 77.55 1.81 53.68
N GLN A 325 77.50 0.90 52.71
CA GLN A 325 78.48 -0.18 52.57
C GLN A 325 79.91 0.34 52.36
N LYS A 326 80.06 1.44 51.62
CA LYS A 326 81.35 2.09 51.43
C LYS A 326 81.88 2.71 52.73
N ASP A 327 81.01 3.34 53.52
CA ASP A 327 81.39 3.90 54.81
C ASP A 327 81.77 2.80 55.81
N GLU A 328 81.04 1.67 55.82
CA GLU A 328 81.41 0.48 56.61
C GLU A 328 82.77 -0.08 56.20
N LEU A 329 83.08 -0.10 54.89
CA LEU A 329 84.38 -0.54 54.39
C LEU A 329 85.50 0.38 54.89
N HIS A 330 85.30 1.70 54.82
CA HIS A 330 86.26 2.67 55.36
C HIS A 330 86.46 2.51 56.88
N GLN A 331 85.41 2.20 57.64
CA GLN A 331 85.55 1.88 59.06
C GLN A 331 86.37 0.61 59.30
N LYS A 332 86.14 -0.44 58.49
CA LYS A 332 86.96 -1.67 58.57
C LYS A 332 88.43 -1.41 58.24
N ASP A 333 88.72 -0.54 57.28
CA ASP A 333 90.09 -0.14 56.95
C ASP A 333 90.77 0.61 58.11
N ASN A 334 90.03 1.47 58.82
CA ASN A 334 90.52 2.15 60.02
C ASN A 334 90.84 1.14 61.13
N ILE A 335 89.92 0.21 61.41
CA ILE A 335 90.12 -0.87 62.40
C ILE A 335 91.33 -1.74 62.02
N CYS A 336 91.48 -2.11 60.74
CA CYS A 336 92.66 -2.85 60.27
C CYS A 336 93.96 -2.09 60.54
N SER A 337 93.96 -0.77 60.39
CA SER A 337 95.11 0.08 60.68
C SER A 337 95.43 0.11 62.17
N GLU A 338 94.42 0.24 63.04
CA GLU A 338 94.58 0.14 64.49
C GLU A 338 95.12 -1.23 64.92
N ILE A 339 94.57 -2.32 64.38
CA ILE A 339 95.07 -3.69 64.60
C ILE A 339 96.55 -3.79 64.19
N MET A 340 96.96 -3.13 63.10
CA MET A 340 98.36 -3.12 62.66
C MET A 340 99.26 -2.43 63.68
N MET A 341 98.85 -1.27 64.22
CA MET A 341 99.61 -0.58 65.27
C MET A 341 99.72 -1.42 66.55
N LEU A 342 98.62 -2.02 67.01
CA LEU A 342 98.64 -2.91 68.18
C LEU A 342 99.53 -4.14 67.97
N ARG A 343 99.55 -4.73 66.77
CA ARG A 343 100.46 -5.83 66.43
C ARG A 343 101.93 -5.39 66.48
N GLU A 344 102.23 -4.17 66.05
CA GLU A 344 103.58 -3.61 66.14
C GLU A 344 104.00 -3.39 67.59
N GLU A 345 103.12 -2.82 68.41
CA GLU A 345 103.34 -2.62 69.85
C GLU A 345 103.56 -3.95 70.59
N ILE A 346 102.71 -4.95 70.35
CA ILE A 346 102.90 -6.32 70.88
C ILE A 346 104.25 -6.89 70.43
N GLY A 347 104.67 -6.62 69.18
CA GLY A 347 105.97 -7.01 68.67
C GLY A 347 107.13 -6.33 69.39
N GLN A 348 107.01 -5.04 69.72
CA GLN A 348 108.02 -4.29 70.49
C GLN A 348 108.10 -4.81 71.93
N LEU A 349 106.97 -4.93 72.63
CA LEU A 349 106.89 -5.51 73.97
C LEU A 349 107.43 -6.96 73.98
N GLY A 350 107.19 -7.73 72.92
CA GLY A 350 107.76 -9.06 72.74
C GLY A 350 109.29 -9.06 72.70
N LYS A 351 109.91 -8.09 72.00
CA LYS A 351 111.37 -7.91 71.96
C LYS A 351 111.92 -7.46 73.32
N GLU A 352 111.26 -6.54 74.00
CA GLU A 352 111.64 -6.09 75.35
C GLU A 352 111.57 -7.23 76.37
N ASN A 353 110.48 -8.02 76.36
CA ASN A 353 110.34 -9.20 77.20
C ASN A 353 111.44 -10.24 76.92
N ALA A 354 111.84 -10.43 75.66
CA ALA A 354 112.95 -11.31 75.31
C ALA A 354 114.29 -10.78 75.87
N ALA A 355 114.55 -9.47 75.75
CA ALA A 355 115.75 -8.85 76.30
C ALA A 355 115.82 -8.96 77.84
N LEU A 356 114.71 -8.72 78.54
CA LEU A 356 114.60 -8.91 79.99
C LEU A 356 114.85 -10.38 80.38
N LYS A 357 114.33 -11.33 79.59
CA LYS A 357 114.57 -12.76 79.81
C LYS A 357 116.05 -13.12 79.65
N ASP A 358 116.73 -12.54 78.66
CA ASP A 358 118.18 -12.73 78.47
C ASP A 358 118.99 -12.10 79.60
N GLU A 359 118.60 -10.92 80.09
CA GLU A 359 119.22 -10.28 81.24
C GLU A 359 119.03 -11.08 82.53
N LEU A 360 117.84 -11.65 82.73
CA LEU A 360 117.56 -12.58 83.82
C LEU A 360 118.46 -13.82 83.73
N ASN A 361 118.61 -14.40 82.53
CA ASN A 361 119.51 -15.53 82.30
C ASN A 361 120.97 -15.17 82.62
N LYS A 362 121.43 -13.97 82.23
CA LYS A 362 122.76 -13.47 82.62
C LYS A 362 122.91 -13.36 84.13
N LYS A 363 121.91 -12.81 84.84
CA LYS A 363 121.90 -12.76 86.31
C LYS A 363 121.98 -14.15 86.93
N TYR A 364 121.31 -15.13 86.33
CA TYR A 364 121.36 -16.52 86.77
C TYR A 364 122.77 -17.12 86.62
N ILE A 365 123.45 -16.85 85.50
CA ILE A 365 124.85 -17.25 85.28
C ILE A 365 125.78 -16.58 86.30
N ILE A 366 125.66 -15.27 86.49
CA ILE A 366 126.47 -14.51 87.47
C ILE A 366 126.23 -15.05 88.89
N CYS A 367 124.99 -15.40 89.26
CA CYS A 367 124.73 -16.03 90.56
C CYS A 367 125.47 -17.37 90.71
N GLY A 368 125.54 -18.17 89.63
CA GLY A 368 126.36 -19.37 89.58
C GLY A 368 127.85 -19.09 89.77
N GLU A 369 128.39 -18.07 89.11
CA GLU A 369 129.79 -17.63 89.27
C GLU A 369 130.07 -17.11 90.70
N ILE A 370 129.17 -16.32 91.28
CA ILE A 370 129.25 -15.86 92.67
C ILE A 370 129.24 -17.05 93.63
N MET A 371 128.44 -18.08 93.36
CA MET A 371 128.48 -19.32 94.15
C MET A 371 129.86 -19.98 94.07
N MET A 372 130.44 -20.10 92.87
CA MET A 372 131.78 -20.67 92.71
C MET A 372 132.86 -19.84 93.41
N LEU A 373 132.84 -18.52 93.28
CA LEU A 373 133.76 -17.62 93.98
C LEU A 373 133.58 -17.67 95.50
N ARG A 374 132.34 -17.80 96.00
CA ARG A 374 132.10 -18.02 97.44
C ARG A 374 132.73 -19.32 97.91
N GLU A 375 132.61 -20.38 97.11
CA GLU A 375 133.20 -21.69 97.39
C GLU A 375 134.73 -21.63 97.35
N GLU A 376 135.30 -20.89 96.39
CA GLU A 376 136.74 -20.65 96.27
C GLU A 376 137.30 -19.76 97.39
N ILE A 377 136.60 -18.69 97.77
CA ILE A 377 136.89 -17.89 98.98
C ILE A 377 136.83 -18.79 100.22
N GLU A 378 135.89 -19.73 100.29
CA GLU A 378 135.79 -20.66 101.40
C GLU A 378 136.95 -21.66 101.42
N GLN A 379 137.42 -22.12 100.26
CA GLN A 379 138.65 -22.92 100.13
C GLN A 379 139.90 -22.12 100.53
N LEU A 380 140.05 -20.88 100.07
CA LEU A 380 141.15 -19.98 100.47
C LEU A 380 141.09 -19.62 101.97
N ARG A 381 139.90 -19.46 102.54
CA ARG A 381 139.70 -19.32 103.99
C ARG A 381 140.12 -20.58 104.75
N LYS A 382 140.00 -21.78 104.16
CA LYS A 382 140.52 -23.03 104.72
C LYS A 382 142.04 -23.14 104.56
N TYR A 383 142.62 -22.74 103.42
CA TYR A 383 144.06 -22.70 103.18
C TYR A 383 144.78 -21.68 104.08
N ASN A 384 144.25 -20.46 104.20
CA ASN A 384 144.76 -19.44 105.13
C ASN A 384 144.51 -19.79 106.62
N ARG A 385 143.49 -20.61 106.94
CA ARG A 385 143.36 -21.25 108.27
C ARG A 385 144.43 -22.32 108.54
N GLY A 386 145.06 -22.88 107.50
CA GLY A 386 146.19 -23.81 107.64
C GLY A 386 147.51 -23.12 108.03
N GLN A 387 147.74 -21.87 107.62
CA GLN A 387 148.96 -21.11 107.97
C GLN A 387 148.82 -20.24 109.24
N LYS A 388 147.61 -20.07 109.77
CA LYS A 388 147.33 -19.12 110.87
C LYS A 388 146.66 -19.78 112.10
N ASN A 389 146.91 -21.08 112.29
CA ASN A 389 146.45 -21.87 113.44
C ASN A 389 147.62 -22.55 114.15
N GLU A 390 148.64 -21.77 114.50
CA GLU A 390 149.50 -22.09 115.65
C GLU A 390 149.15 -21.26 116.89
N LEU A 391 148.28 -20.23 116.83
CA LEU A 391 147.87 -19.51 118.05
C LEU A 391 146.42 -19.05 118.04
N HIS A 392 145.64 -19.74 118.88
CA HIS A 392 144.28 -19.45 119.33
C HIS A 392 144.06 -18.00 119.79
N GLN A 393 142.87 -17.44 119.50
CA GLN A 393 141.93 -17.00 120.56
C GLN A 393 140.56 -16.54 120.04
N LYS A 394 139.52 -17.08 120.71
CA LYS A 394 138.29 -16.44 121.22
C LYS A 394 137.49 -15.47 120.33
N GLY A 395 136.23 -15.84 120.10
CA GLY A 395 135.15 -15.16 120.84
C GLY A 395 134.03 -14.46 120.05
N ILE A 396 132.86 -15.13 120.01
CA ILE A 396 131.50 -14.64 120.36
C ILE A 396 130.73 -13.65 119.43
N LYS A 397 129.48 -14.07 119.15
CA LYS A 397 128.20 -13.35 118.87
C LYS A 397 127.96 -12.62 117.55
N CYS A 398 126.90 -13.05 116.84
CA CYS A 398 125.55 -12.44 116.78
C CYS A 398 124.74 -13.28 115.75
N GLU A 399 123.58 -13.87 116.06
CA GLU A 399 122.26 -13.25 116.33
C GLU A 399 121.56 -12.79 115.04
N VAL A 400 120.22 -12.93 114.98
CA VAL A 400 119.25 -12.69 113.87
C VAL A 400 118.83 -13.99 113.12
N THR A 401 117.72 -14.74 113.37
CA THR A 401 116.25 -14.48 113.60
C THR A 401 115.64 -13.64 112.48
N MET A 402 114.67 -14.00 111.61
CA MET A 402 113.36 -14.65 111.69
C MET A 402 112.84 -14.75 110.22
N SER A 403 112.10 -15.77 109.77
CA SER A 403 110.62 -15.89 109.86
C SER A 403 109.93 -14.64 109.26
N ARG A 404 108.88 -14.67 108.42
CA ARG A 404 107.74 -15.57 108.22
C ARG A 404 106.65 -14.68 107.57
N GLU A 405 105.70 -15.27 106.83
CA GLU A 405 104.37 -14.68 106.54
C GLU A 405 104.37 -13.44 105.61
N GLU A 406 103.32 -13.06 104.85
CA GLU A 406 101.89 -13.33 104.87
C GLU A 406 101.22 -12.71 103.62
N LYS A 407 100.04 -13.25 103.24
CA LYS A 407 98.79 -12.57 102.79
C LYS A 407 98.75 -11.78 101.47
N GLU A 408 97.68 -11.72 100.67
CA GLU A 408 96.20 -11.88 100.74
C GLU A 408 95.56 -10.60 100.12
N ASN A 409 94.30 -10.71 99.68
CA ASN A 409 93.37 -9.71 99.11
C ASN A 409 93.36 -9.66 97.56
N ARG A 410 92.32 -10.07 96.81
CA ARG A 410 90.86 -10.22 96.99
C ARG A 410 90.07 -8.89 96.87
N VAL A 411 88.92 -8.99 96.16
CA VAL A 411 87.70 -8.13 96.18
C VAL A 411 87.68 -6.95 95.18
N LYS A 412 86.61 -6.60 94.46
CA LYS A 412 85.27 -7.13 94.08
C LYS A 412 84.61 -6.05 93.15
N ASN A 413 83.40 -6.37 92.65
CA ASN A 413 82.25 -5.52 92.33
C ASN A 413 82.17 -5.02 90.88
N ASP A 414 81.00 -4.88 90.24
CA ASP A 414 79.62 -5.35 90.42
C ASP A 414 78.85 -4.93 89.15
N GLU A 415 77.73 -5.60 88.89
CA GLU A 415 76.52 -5.12 88.21
C GLU A 415 76.56 -4.68 86.73
N LEU A 416 75.79 -5.38 85.88
CA LEU A 416 74.46 -4.94 85.41
C LEU A 416 73.82 -6.01 84.50
N ASN A 417 72.56 -6.36 84.81
CA ASN A 417 71.61 -7.01 83.88
C ASN A 417 71.23 -6.05 82.74
N PRO A 418 70.54 -6.54 81.69
CA PRO A 418 69.08 -6.47 81.73
C PRO A 418 68.36 -7.75 81.29
N GLU A 419 67.15 -7.87 81.83
CA GLU A 419 66.08 -8.79 81.47
C GLU A 419 65.50 -8.48 80.08
N ASP A 420 64.88 -9.52 79.50
CA ASP A 420 63.60 -9.55 78.78
C ASP A 420 63.10 -8.28 78.05
N SER A 421 62.94 -8.39 76.72
CA SER A 421 61.73 -7.98 75.98
C SER A 421 62.00 -7.96 74.47
N VAL A 422 61.91 -9.11 73.81
CA VAL A 422 61.61 -9.14 72.37
C VAL A 422 60.53 -10.21 72.14
N CYS A 423 59.33 -9.98 72.68
CA CYS A 423 58.18 -10.87 72.45
C CYS A 423 56.83 -10.15 72.33
N GLY A 424 56.83 -8.88 71.92
CA GLY A 424 55.60 -8.13 71.61
C GLY A 424 55.47 -7.83 70.12
N GLU A 425 56.40 -7.04 69.58
CA GLU A 425 56.28 -6.49 68.23
C GLU A 425 56.42 -7.53 67.11
N VAL A 426 57.29 -8.53 67.28
CA VAL A 426 57.51 -9.58 66.26
C VAL A 426 56.35 -10.59 66.18
N VAL A 427 55.58 -10.75 67.26
CA VAL A 427 54.38 -11.60 67.29
C VAL A 427 53.18 -10.84 66.71
N MET A 428 53.01 -9.58 67.12
CA MET A 428 51.94 -8.70 66.59
C MET A 428 52.09 -8.45 65.08
N LEU A 429 53.31 -8.22 64.57
CA LEU A 429 53.54 -8.05 63.14
C LEU A 429 53.26 -9.34 62.33
N ARG A 430 53.54 -10.53 62.89
CA ARG A 430 53.20 -11.80 62.22
C ARG A 430 51.70 -12.07 62.20
N GLU A 431 50.98 -11.69 63.24
CA GLU A 431 49.52 -11.81 63.30
C GLU A 431 48.82 -10.78 62.40
N GLU A 432 49.36 -9.56 62.30
CA GLU A 432 48.88 -8.54 61.36
C GLU A 432 49.07 -8.98 59.91
N ILE A 433 50.25 -9.52 59.54
CA ILE A 433 50.51 -10.05 58.20
C ILE A 433 49.54 -11.19 57.86
N LYS A 434 49.27 -12.11 58.79
CA LYS A 434 48.31 -13.21 58.57
C LYS A 434 46.87 -12.72 58.40
N ARG A 435 46.47 -11.64 59.08
CA ARG A 435 45.14 -11.02 58.88
C ARG A 435 45.03 -10.37 57.51
N LEU A 436 46.02 -9.56 57.13
CA LEU A 436 46.07 -8.90 55.83
C LEU A 436 46.08 -9.90 54.66
N GLU A 437 46.82 -11.00 54.75
CA GLU A 437 46.81 -12.06 53.72
C GLU A 437 45.46 -12.79 53.62
N LYS A 438 44.73 -12.90 54.73
CA LYS A 438 43.40 -13.53 54.76
C LYS A 438 42.36 -12.61 54.14
N ASP A 439 42.46 -11.31 54.41
CA ASP A 439 41.60 -10.28 53.84
C ASP A 439 41.87 -10.10 52.35
N GLU A 440 43.14 -10.14 51.91
CA GLU A 440 43.51 -10.13 50.49
C GLU A 440 42.94 -11.36 49.76
N ARG A 441 43.02 -12.55 50.37
CA ARG A 441 42.41 -13.78 49.81
C ARG A 441 40.88 -13.69 49.73
N ALA A 442 40.22 -13.10 50.73
CA ALA A 442 38.77 -12.91 50.71
C ALA A 442 38.34 -11.88 49.64
N GLN A 443 39.08 -10.79 49.52
CA GLN A 443 38.83 -9.76 48.52
C GLN A 443 39.07 -10.28 47.09
N LYS A 444 40.15 -11.06 46.89
CA LYS A 444 40.44 -11.72 45.61
C LYS A 444 39.40 -12.76 45.23
N GLY A 445 38.87 -13.51 46.20
CA GLY A 445 37.75 -14.44 45.98
C GLY A 445 36.47 -13.73 45.54
N THR A 446 36.15 -12.60 46.17
CA THR A 446 34.97 -11.78 45.85
C THR A 446 35.08 -11.15 44.45
N LEU A 447 36.21 -10.52 44.15
CA LEU A 447 36.50 -9.96 42.82
C LEU A 447 36.49 -11.05 41.72
N SER A 448 37.05 -12.23 42.01
CA SER A 448 37.01 -13.35 41.05
C SER A 448 35.57 -13.83 40.78
N GLY A 449 34.70 -13.83 41.79
CA GLY A 449 33.28 -14.18 41.63
C GLY A 449 32.53 -13.15 40.80
N GLU A 450 32.77 -11.86 41.02
CA GLU A 450 32.17 -10.78 40.22
C GLU A 450 32.64 -10.81 38.76
N VAL A 451 33.94 -11.04 38.52
CA VAL A 451 34.48 -11.20 37.16
C VAL A 451 33.85 -12.41 36.46
N MET A 452 33.60 -13.50 37.16
CA MET A 452 32.92 -14.67 36.59
C MET A 452 31.46 -14.37 36.22
N LYS A 453 30.72 -13.64 37.06
CA LYS A 453 29.35 -13.19 36.76
C LYS A 453 29.32 -12.25 35.56
N LEU A 454 30.19 -11.24 35.52
CA LEU A 454 30.29 -10.29 34.41
C LEU A 454 30.68 -10.97 33.09
N ARG A 455 31.51 -12.01 33.13
CA ARG A 455 31.82 -12.85 31.95
C ARG A 455 30.60 -13.62 31.47
N GLN A 456 29.82 -14.19 32.39
CA GLN A 456 28.62 -14.94 32.05
C GLN A 456 27.52 -14.03 31.48
N GLU A 457 27.31 -12.85 32.06
CA GLU A 457 26.39 -11.83 31.55
C GLU A 457 26.82 -11.31 30.17
N ASN A 458 28.11 -11.01 29.96
CA ASN A 458 28.61 -10.64 28.63
C ASN A 458 28.42 -11.75 27.60
N SER A 459 28.61 -13.02 27.99
CA SER A 459 28.36 -14.16 27.10
C SER A 459 26.88 -14.22 26.71
N ALA A 460 25.97 -14.10 27.67
CA ALA A 460 24.53 -14.11 27.43
C ALA A 460 24.08 -12.94 26.54
N GLN A 461 24.60 -11.73 26.80
CA GLN A 461 24.32 -10.56 25.97
C GLN A 461 24.82 -10.73 24.53
N LYS A 462 26.00 -11.33 24.34
CA LYS A 462 26.56 -11.63 23.03
C LYS A 462 25.71 -12.63 22.25
N ASP A 463 25.18 -13.66 22.90
CA ASP A 463 24.33 -14.64 22.25
C ASP A 463 22.94 -14.09 21.93
N HIS A 464 22.38 -13.24 22.80
CA HIS A 464 21.15 -12.51 22.51
C HIS A 464 21.31 -11.54 21.31
N LEU A 465 22.46 -10.87 21.17
CA LEU A 465 22.77 -10.05 19.99
C LEU A 465 22.79 -10.88 18.71
N LYS A 466 23.46 -12.04 18.70
CA LYS A 466 23.47 -12.95 17.54
C LYS A 466 22.06 -13.41 17.17
N GLN A 467 21.23 -13.73 18.15
CA GLN A 467 19.85 -14.13 17.90
C GLN A 467 19.06 -12.99 17.23
N LYS A 468 19.17 -11.76 17.74
CA LYS A 468 18.50 -10.60 17.13
C LYS A 468 19.00 -10.29 15.73
N ASP A 469 20.29 -10.48 15.46
CA ASP A 469 20.82 -10.30 14.11
C ASP A 469 20.29 -11.38 13.15
N GLN A 470 20.14 -12.62 13.62
CA GLN A 470 19.51 -13.69 12.83
C GLN A 470 18.03 -13.39 12.52
N GLU A 471 17.28 -12.90 13.51
CA GLU A 471 15.88 -12.47 13.31
C GLU A 471 15.78 -11.33 12.29
N LYS A 472 16.66 -10.33 12.36
CA LYS A 472 16.71 -9.25 11.36
C LYS A 472 17.01 -9.77 9.95
N ILE A 473 17.94 -10.73 9.82
CA ILE A 473 18.26 -11.36 8.53
C ILE A 473 17.02 -12.07 7.96
N GLU A 474 16.29 -12.83 8.78
CA GLU A 474 15.06 -13.49 8.34
C GLU A 474 13.96 -12.50 7.95
N VAL A 475 13.80 -11.39 8.68
CA VAL A 475 12.84 -10.33 8.32
C VAL A 475 13.23 -9.70 6.97
N ILE A 476 14.52 -9.40 6.76
CA ILE A 476 15.01 -8.87 5.47
C ILE A 476 14.75 -9.87 4.34
N ARG A 477 14.95 -11.17 4.58
CA ARG A 477 14.65 -12.23 3.60
C ARG A 477 13.17 -12.26 3.23
N HIS A 478 12.27 -12.21 4.21
CA HIS A 478 10.82 -12.17 3.95
C HIS A 478 10.40 -10.90 3.21
N LEU A 479 10.92 -9.73 3.61
CA LEU A 479 10.64 -8.47 2.92
C LEU A 479 11.13 -8.48 1.48
N SER A 480 12.31 -9.02 1.22
CA SER A 480 12.87 -9.15 -0.13
C SER A 480 11.99 -10.03 -1.01
N LEU A 481 11.52 -11.16 -0.48
CA LEU A 481 10.60 -12.05 -1.19
C LEU A 481 9.26 -11.36 -1.52
N ALA A 482 8.69 -10.60 -0.58
CA ALA A 482 7.48 -9.84 -0.81
C ALA A 482 7.67 -8.76 -1.88
N ILE A 483 8.80 -8.04 -1.86
CA ILE A 483 9.15 -7.04 -2.88
C ILE A 483 9.26 -7.68 -4.26
N ASP A 484 9.88 -8.87 -4.37
CA ASP A 484 10.02 -9.56 -5.64
C ASP A 484 8.67 -10.05 -6.19
N MET A 485 7.77 -10.53 -5.32
CA MET A 485 6.39 -10.84 -5.71
C MET A 485 5.66 -9.59 -6.24
N LEU A 486 5.77 -8.45 -5.55
CA LEU A 486 5.19 -7.19 -5.99
C LEU A 486 5.79 -6.69 -7.32
N LYS A 487 7.09 -6.88 -7.54
CA LYS A 487 7.74 -6.57 -8.82
C LYS A 487 7.20 -7.45 -9.93
N GLN A 488 7.06 -8.77 -9.70
CA GLN A 488 6.49 -9.69 -10.68
C GLN A 488 5.04 -9.35 -11.00
N GLU A 489 4.22 -9.02 -10.00
CA GLU A 489 2.84 -8.61 -10.20
C GLU A 489 2.75 -7.29 -10.97
N ASN A 490 3.61 -6.31 -10.67
CA ASN A 490 3.72 -5.07 -11.44
C ASN A 490 4.10 -5.31 -12.92
N ILE A 491 5.01 -6.25 -13.18
CA ILE A 491 5.36 -6.65 -14.55
C ILE A 491 4.14 -7.28 -15.24
N ARG A 492 3.43 -8.18 -14.55
CA ARG A 492 2.19 -8.80 -15.07
C ARG A 492 1.14 -7.73 -15.39
N MET A 493 0.87 -6.81 -14.46
CA MET A 493 -0.08 -5.71 -14.67
C MET A 493 0.31 -4.84 -15.87
N ARG A 494 1.58 -4.45 -15.99
CA ARG A 494 2.06 -3.70 -17.17
C ARG A 494 1.86 -4.47 -18.46
N SER A 495 2.09 -5.79 -18.46
CA SER A 495 1.84 -6.64 -19.63
C SER A 495 0.34 -6.76 -19.97
N PHE A 496 -0.53 -6.81 -18.96
CA PHE A 496 -1.99 -6.81 -19.13
C PHE A 496 -2.47 -5.46 -19.68
N ILE A 497 -2.02 -4.34 -19.12
CA ILE A 497 -2.36 -2.99 -19.59
C ILE A 497 -1.88 -2.79 -21.03
N ALA A 498 -0.65 -3.23 -21.37
CA ALA A 498 -0.14 -3.17 -22.73
C ALA A 498 -1.01 -4.00 -23.70
N LYS A 499 -1.35 -5.24 -23.33
CA LYS A 499 -2.26 -6.10 -24.13
C LYS A 499 -3.65 -5.48 -24.27
N GLU A 500 -4.20 -4.93 -23.20
CA GLU A 500 -5.53 -4.32 -23.19
C GLU A 500 -5.57 -3.02 -23.99
N SER A 501 -4.53 -2.19 -23.92
CA SER A 501 -4.39 -1.00 -24.78
C SER A 501 -4.30 -1.38 -26.27
N SER A 502 -3.62 -2.47 -26.60
CA SER A 502 -3.54 -2.99 -27.99
C SER A 502 -4.87 -3.58 -28.49
N ASN A 503 -5.72 -4.08 -27.58
CA ASN A 503 -7.06 -4.59 -27.90
C ASN A 503 -8.12 -3.48 -27.94
N LYS A 504 -8.00 -2.43 -27.11
CA LYS A 504 -8.91 -1.25 -27.12
C LYS A 504 -8.75 -0.42 -28.39
N TRP A 505 -7.57 -0.37 -29.00
CA TRP A 505 -7.40 0.31 -30.28
C TRP A 505 -8.01 -0.47 -31.47
N LYS A 506 -8.37 -1.75 -31.28
CA LYS A 506 -9.03 -2.54 -32.33
C LYS A 506 -10.57 -2.41 -32.33
N ASN A 507 -11.19 -1.82 -31.29
CA ASN A 507 -12.64 -1.58 -31.27
C ASN A 507 -13.00 -0.36 -30.39
N PRO A 508 -13.16 0.84 -30.99
CA PRO A 508 -13.45 2.08 -30.25
C PRO A 508 -14.89 2.19 -29.73
N PHE A 509 -15.81 1.34 -30.19
CA PHE A 509 -17.26 1.53 -29.98
C PHE A 509 -17.86 0.78 -28.78
N GLY A 510 -17.16 -0.20 -28.19
CA GLY A 510 -17.72 -1.04 -27.12
C GLY A 510 -17.66 -0.46 -25.69
N LEU A 511 -16.83 0.55 -25.44
CA LEU A 511 -16.57 1.06 -24.08
C LEU A 511 -17.62 2.05 -23.57
N LYS A 512 -18.38 2.69 -24.45
CA LYS A 512 -19.37 3.70 -24.06
C LYS A 512 -20.58 3.09 -23.33
N ASN A 513 -20.91 1.83 -23.67
CA ASN A 513 -22.06 1.13 -23.09
C ASN A 513 -21.73 0.46 -21.74
N PHE A 514 -20.47 0.13 -21.48
CA PHE A 514 -20.05 -0.54 -20.24
C PHE A 514 -19.83 0.45 -19.08
N MET A 515 -19.41 1.69 -19.38
CA MET A 515 -19.23 2.72 -18.35
C MET A 515 -20.57 3.32 -17.89
N GLY A 516 -21.59 3.35 -18.74
CA GLY A 516 -22.94 3.77 -18.36
C GLY A 516 -23.56 2.84 -17.31
N SER A 517 -23.52 1.53 -17.56
CA SER A 517 -24.16 0.52 -16.71
C SER A 517 -23.49 0.33 -15.34
N LEU A 518 -22.17 0.57 -15.23
CA LEU A 518 -21.46 0.51 -13.95
C LEU A 518 -21.69 1.75 -13.07
N SER A 519 -21.98 2.91 -13.67
CA SER A 519 -22.21 4.14 -12.90
C SER A 519 -23.59 4.17 -12.22
N GLU A 520 -24.62 3.62 -12.87
CA GLU A 520 -25.98 3.59 -12.31
C GLU A 520 -26.14 2.62 -11.12
N GLN A 521 -25.32 1.57 -11.06
CA GLN A 521 -25.44 0.56 -9.99
C GLN A 521 -24.65 0.93 -8.72
N LEU A 522 -23.60 1.75 -8.80
CA LEU A 522 -22.77 2.11 -7.64
C LEU A 522 -23.37 3.24 -6.78
N PHE A 523 -24.26 4.08 -7.32
CA PHE A 523 -24.78 5.26 -6.62
C PHE A 523 -26.19 5.08 -6.01
N ASN A 524 -26.92 4.01 -6.35
CA ASN A 524 -28.26 3.76 -5.80
C ASN A 524 -28.27 3.06 -4.41
N GLY A 525 -27.11 2.83 -3.80
CA GLY A 525 -26.99 2.11 -2.51
C GLY A 525 -26.83 2.97 -1.25
N ILE A 526 -26.67 4.29 -1.36
CA ILE A 526 -26.43 5.15 -0.18
C ILE A 526 -27.78 5.69 0.31
N THR A 527 -28.50 4.88 1.10
CA THR A 527 -29.62 5.39 1.89
C THR A 527 -29.09 6.01 3.18
N ASN A 528 -29.57 7.23 3.45
CA ASN A 528 -29.14 8.13 4.51
C ASN A 528 -29.30 7.53 5.91
N ASN A 529 -28.19 7.33 6.64
CA ASN A 529 -28.24 7.18 8.09
C ASN A 529 -28.27 8.57 8.74
N GLN A 530 -29.37 8.88 9.44
CA GLN A 530 -29.48 10.09 10.27
C GLN A 530 -28.50 10.04 11.45
N PRO A 531 -27.84 11.16 11.81
CA PRO A 531 -27.02 11.22 13.01
C PRO A 531 -27.89 11.45 14.25
N SER A 532 -27.92 10.46 15.14
CA SER A 532 -28.45 10.60 16.51
C SER A 532 -27.52 11.50 17.33
N LEU A 533 -27.96 12.74 17.57
CA LEU A 533 -27.43 13.62 18.61
C LEU A 533 -27.71 13.01 20.00
N VAL A 534 -26.68 12.50 20.66
CA VAL A 534 -26.69 12.24 22.11
C VAL A 534 -25.86 13.31 22.77
N ALA A 535 -26.54 14.14 23.58
CA ALA A 535 -25.93 15.05 24.52
C ALA A 535 -25.55 14.30 25.80
N LEU A 536 -24.27 14.37 26.18
CA LEU A 536 -23.76 14.66 27.53
C LEU A 536 -22.22 14.65 27.53
#